data_AF-A0A6N2AMP9-F1
#
_entry.id   AF-A0A6N2AMP9-F1
#
_cell.length_a   1.000
_cell.length_b   1.000
_cell.length_c   1.000
_cell.angle_alpha   90.00
_cell.angle_beta   90.00
_cell.angle_gamma   90.00
#
_symmetry.space_group_name_H-M   'P 1'
#
loop_
_entity.id
_entity.type
_entity.pdbx_description
1 polymer ?
#
loop_
_entity_poly.entity_id
_entity_poly.type
_entity_poly.pdbx_seq_one_letter_code
_entity_poly.pdbx_strand_id
1 'polypeptide(L)'
;QIIAIDLDRDAYEMELPIIKKANIEYKINFIQSSALSALDELLNENDNRGIFDFAFIDADRVSYQKYHERMLELVKVGGIIVYDNTL
;
A
#
# COMPACT_ATOMS: atom_id res chain seq x y z
N GLN A 1 1.26 -10.90 4.67
CA GLN A 1 2.05 -9.70 4.97
C GLN A 1 1.39 -8.54 4.24
N ILE A 2 1.42 -7.34 4.79
CA ILE A 2 0.79 -6.12 4.27
C ILE A 2 1.85 -5.04 4.28
N ILE A 3 1.99 -4.31 3.18
CA ILE A 3 2.75 -3.06 3.14
C ILE A 3 1.71 -1.93 3.23
N ALA A 4 1.82 -1.11 4.27
CA ALA A 4 0.97 0.06 4.48
C ALA A 4 1.81 1.32 4.25
N ILE A 5 1.33 2.25 3.44
CA ILE A 5 2.08 3.46 3.07
C ILE A 5 1.22 4.67 3.39
N ASP A 6 1.72 5.56 4.23
CA ASP A 6 1.07 6.83 4.53
C ASP A 6 2.12 7.91 4.85
N LEU A 7 1.77 9.17 4.66
CA LEU A 7 2.59 10.31 5.11
C LEU A 7 2.49 10.50 6.63
N ASP A 8 1.31 10.20 7.20
CA ASP A 8 0.97 10.44 8.59
C ASP A 8 1.25 9.21 9.46
N ARG A 9 2.44 9.20 10.08
CA ARG A 9 2.81 8.18 11.06
C ARG A 9 2.02 8.29 12.35
N ASP A 10 1.64 9.50 12.76
CA ASP A 10 0.95 9.72 14.03
C ASP A 10 -0.44 9.09 14.00
N ALA A 11 -1.14 9.19 12.85
CA ALA A 11 -2.40 8.50 12.62
C ALA A 11 -2.28 6.97 12.77
N TYR A 12 -1.25 6.37 12.17
CA TYR A 12 -0.97 4.93 12.31
C TYR A 12 -0.66 4.55 13.78
N GLU A 13 0.18 5.33 14.45
CA GLU A 13 0.59 5.05 15.83
C GLU A 13 -0.55 5.22 16.83
N MET A 14 -1.52 6.08 16.54
CA MET A 14 -2.75 6.23 17.34
C MET A 14 -3.57 4.94 17.38
N GLU A 15 -3.66 4.18 16.28
CA GLU A 15 -4.42 2.93 16.19
C GLU A 15 -3.59 1.67 16.48
N LEU A 16 -2.26 1.80 16.52
CA LEU A 16 -1.34 0.70 16.79
C LEU A 16 -1.67 -0.09 18.07
N PRO A 17 -2.13 0.50 19.19
CA PRO A 17 -2.56 -0.26 20.36
C PRO A 17 -3.72 -1.23 20.07
N ILE A 18 -4.65 -0.86 19.19
CA ILE A 18 -5.78 -1.71 18.80
C ILE A 18 -5.29 -2.86 17.92
N ILE A 19 -4.41 -2.57 16.96
CA ILE A 19 -3.77 -3.56 16.08
C ILE A 19 -2.95 -4.56 16.90
N LYS A 20 -2.19 -4.08 17.90
CA LYS A 20 -1.43 -4.90 18.87
C LYS A 20 -2.35 -5.78 19.71
N LYS A 21 -3.45 -5.22 20.21
CA LYS A 21 -4.46 -5.98 20.97
C LYS A 21 -5.10 -7.09 20.14
N ALA A 22 -5.27 -6.87 18.84
CA ALA A 22 -5.73 -7.89 17.90
C ALA A 22 -4.66 -8.92 17.51
N ASN A 23 -3.41 -8.73 17.97
CA ASN A 23 -2.27 -9.59 17.68
C ASN A 23 -2.02 -9.80 16.18
N ILE A 24 -2.08 -8.71 15.40
CA ILE A 24 -1.86 -8.73 13.94
C ILE A 24 -0.80 -7.73 13.46
N GLU A 25 -0.20 -6.94 14.36
CA GLU A 25 0.85 -5.96 14.03
C GLU A 25 1.97 -6.57 13.18
N TYR A 26 2.42 -7.79 13.50
CA TYR A 26 3.50 -8.48 12.78
C TYR A 26 3.18 -8.74 11.30
N LYS A 27 1.93 -8.59 10.86
CA LYS A 27 1.55 -8.70 9.45
C LYS A 27 1.81 -7.41 8.69
N ILE A 28 1.97 -6.27 9.36
CA ILE A 28 2.02 -4.93 8.77
C ILE A 28 3.46 -4.43 8.74
N ASN A 29 3.93 -4.05 7.56
CA ASN A 29 5.13 -3.26 7.36
C ASN A 29 4.71 -1.84 6.97
N PHE A 30 4.84 -0.89 7.89
CA PHE A 30 4.43 0.50 7.67
C PHE A 30 5.60 1.33 7.14
N ILE A 31 5.41 1.96 5.98
CA ILE A 31 6.35 2.85 5.32
C ILE A 31 5.81 4.27 5.42
N GLN A 32 6.55 5.14 6.10
CA GLN A 32 6.20 6.56 6.15
C GLN A 32 6.80 7.27 4.93
N SER A 33 5.98 7.51 3.90
CA SER A 33 6.41 8.19 2.68
C SER A 33 5.21 8.65 1.86
N SER A 34 5.47 9.40 0.78
CA SER A 34 4.46 9.50 -0.27
C SER A 34 4.26 8.14 -0.92
N ALA A 35 3.03 7.83 -1.33
CA ALA A 35 2.74 6.57 -2.01
C ALA A 35 3.58 6.42 -3.29
N LEU A 36 3.69 7.45 -4.13
CA LEU A 36 4.48 7.34 -5.37
C LEU A 36 5.96 7.00 -5.12
N SER A 37 6.60 7.60 -4.10
CA SER A 37 8.00 7.30 -3.78
C SER A 37 8.18 5.84 -3.35
N ALA A 38 7.34 5.35 -2.44
CA ALA A 38 7.42 3.96 -1.99
C ALA A 38 7.11 2.97 -3.12
N LEU A 39 6.15 3.27 -3.99
CA LEU A 39 5.84 2.41 -5.13
C LEU A 39 6.99 2.38 -6.15
N ASP A 40 7.64 3.51 -6.40
CA ASP A 40 8.83 3.58 -7.27
C ASP A 40 10.00 2.80 -6.65
N GLU A 41 10.21 2.90 -5.34
CA GLU A 41 11.21 2.09 -4.61
C GLU A 41 10.91 0.59 -4.69
N LEU A 42 9.65 0.18 -4.48
CA LEU A 42 9.24 -1.21 -4.62
C LEU A 42 9.49 -1.73 -6.04
N LEU A 43 9.26 -0.91 -7.07
CA LEU A 43 9.49 -1.30 -8.47
C LEU A 43 10.95 -1.38 -8.87
N ASN A 44 11.84 -0.66 -8.18
CA ASN A 44 13.29 -0.72 -8.40
C ASN A 44 13.88 -2.06 -7.95
N GLU A 45 13.24 -2.72 -6.99
CA GLU A 45 13.53 -4.09 -6.60
C GLU A 45 12.81 -5.06 -7.55
N ASN A 46 13.55 -5.63 -8.53
CA ASN A 46 12.96 -6.49 -9.57
C ASN A 46 12.13 -7.67 -9.01
N ASP A 47 12.47 -8.16 -7.82
CA ASP A 47 11.79 -9.27 -7.16
C ASP A 47 10.36 -8.91 -6.69
N ASN A 48 9.98 -7.63 -6.68
CA ASN A 48 8.65 -7.18 -6.26
C ASN A 48 7.64 -7.06 -7.40
N ARG A 49 8.04 -7.31 -8.65
CA ARG A 49 7.14 -7.25 -9.80
C ARG A 49 6.21 -8.46 -9.82
N GLY A 50 4.91 -8.20 -9.85
CA GLY A 50 3.89 -9.25 -9.90
C GLY A 50 3.83 -10.16 -8.69
N ILE A 51 4.20 -9.69 -7.49
CA ILE A 51 4.15 -10.49 -6.25
C ILE A 51 2.95 -10.20 -5.37
N PHE A 52 2.31 -9.04 -5.54
CA PHE A 52 1.20 -8.64 -4.68
C PHE A 52 -0.09 -9.31 -5.15
N ASP A 53 -0.81 -9.94 -4.23
CA ASP A 53 -2.11 -10.55 -4.51
C ASP A 53 -3.25 -9.53 -4.60
N PHE A 54 -3.11 -8.45 -3.83
CA PHE A 54 -4.16 -7.47 -3.56
C PHE A 54 -3.57 -6.09 -3.26
N ALA A 55 -4.20 -5.04 -3.77
CA ALA A 55 -3.89 -3.64 -3.45
C ALA A 55 -5.20 -2.87 -3.16
N PHE A 56 -5.20 -2.09 -2.09
CA PHE A 56 -6.29 -1.19 -1.73
C PHE A 56 -5.76 0.25 -1.75
N ILE A 57 -6.41 1.11 -2.54
CA ILE A 57 -6.01 2.50 -2.75
C ILE A 57 -7.10 3.41 -2.21
N ASP A 58 -6.82 3.99 -1.05
CA ASP A 58 -7.58 5.05 -0.42
C ASP A 58 -6.62 6.20 -0.06
N ALA A 59 -6.30 7.01 -1.07
CA ALA A 59 -5.32 8.08 -1.01
C ALA A 59 -5.78 9.29 -1.86
N ASP A 60 -4.88 10.22 -2.18
CA ASP A 60 -5.23 11.38 -3.00
C ASP A 60 -5.68 10.97 -4.42
N ARG A 61 -6.91 11.34 -4.77
CA ARG A 61 -7.56 10.97 -6.05
C ARG A 61 -6.82 11.49 -7.27
N VAL A 62 -6.11 12.61 -7.14
CA VAL A 62 -5.34 13.24 -8.22
C VAL A 62 -4.24 12.31 -8.74
N SER A 63 -3.70 11.44 -7.88
CA SER A 63 -2.62 10.52 -8.23
C SER A 63 -3.08 9.11 -8.60
N TYR A 64 -4.39 8.82 -8.62
CA TYR A 64 -4.90 7.45 -8.84
C TYR A 64 -4.42 6.82 -10.15
N GLN A 65 -4.36 7.59 -11.23
CA GLN A 65 -3.81 7.09 -12.49
C GLN A 65 -2.33 6.70 -12.38
N LYS A 66 -1.53 7.49 -11.67
CA LYS A 66 -0.11 7.20 -11.45
C LYS A 66 0.10 5.99 -10.56
N TYR A 67 -0.78 5.79 -9.57
CA TYR A 67 -0.78 4.58 -8.77
C TYR A 67 -1.16 3.37 -9.60
N HIS A 68 -2.17 3.50 -10.49
CA HIS A 68 -2.62 2.42 -11.35
C HIS A 68 -1.49 1.85 -12.21
N GLU A 69 -0.72 2.72 -12.85
CA GLU A 69 0.43 2.31 -13.68
C GLU A 69 1.42 1.44 -12.89
N ARG A 70 1.78 1.86 -11.67
CA ARG A 70 2.69 1.12 -10.79
C ARG A 70 2.08 -0.17 -10.25
N MET A 71 0.80 -0.13 -9.90
CA MET A 71 0.09 -1.31 -9.41
C MET A 71 -0.04 -2.41 -10.46
N LEU A 72 -0.19 -2.07 -11.74
CA LEU A 72 -0.21 -3.07 -12.81
C LEU A 72 1.10 -3.86 -12.91
N GLU A 73 2.22 -3.25 -12.51
CA GLU A 73 3.52 -3.90 -12.49
C GLU A 73 3.78 -4.68 -11.19
N LEU A 74 3.27 -4.19 -10.06
CA LEU A 74 3.47 -4.80 -8.73
C LEU A 74 2.48 -5.95 -8.46
N VAL A 75 1.23 -5.81 -8.88
CA VAL A 75 0.17 -6.81 -8.63
C VAL A 75 0.27 -7.94 -9.65
N LYS A 76 0.17 -9.18 -9.17
CA LYS A 76 0.28 -10.37 -10.00
C LYS A 76 -0.88 -10.47 -11.00
N VAL A 77 -0.68 -11.23 -12.08
CA VAL A 77 -1.77 -11.60 -12.99
C VAL A 77 -2.87 -12.33 -12.22
N GLY A 78 -4.11 -11.84 -12.32
CA GLY A 78 -5.26 -12.34 -11.56
C GLY A 78 -5.37 -11.79 -10.13
N GLY A 79 -4.47 -10.90 -9.71
CA GLY A 79 -4.61 -10.11 -8.49
C GLY A 79 -5.65 -9.01 -8.63
N ILE A 80 -5.98 -8.38 -7.51
CA ILE A 80 -7.08 -7.40 -7.41
C ILE A 80 -6.55 -6.06 -6.96
N ILE A 81 -6.91 -4.99 -7.68
CA ILE A 81 -6.67 -3.60 -7.28
C ILE A 81 -8.03 -2.97 -7.00
N VAL A 82 -8.21 -2.42 -5.80
CA VAL A 82 -9.44 -1.76 -5.36
C VAL A 82 -9.16 -0.28 -5.12
N TYR A 83 -9.99 0.58 -5.68
CA TYR A 83 -9.96 2.02 -5.47
C TYR A 83 -11.16 2.43 -4.63
N ASP A 84 -10.95 3.14 -3.54
CA ASP A 84 -12.04 3.71 -2.75
C ASP A 84 -12.54 5.04 -3.34
N ASN A 85 -13.76 5.40 -2.97
CA ASN A 85 -14.44 6.67 -3.26
C ASN A 85 -14.46 7.08 -4.75
N THR A 86 -14.83 6.14 -5.62
CA THR A 86 -14.91 6.34 -7.08
C THR A 86 -16.21 6.99 -7.58
N LEU A 87 -17.22 7.12 -6.72
CA LEU A 87 -18.50 7.79 -6.98
C LEU A 87 -18.59 9.12 -6.21
#